data_AF-A0A4P9X4V1-F1
#
_entry.id   AF-A0A4P9X4V1-F1
#
_cell.length_a   1.000
_cell.length_b   1.000
_cell.length_c   1.000
_cell.angle_alpha   90.00
_cell.angle_beta   90.00
_cell.angle_gamma   90.00
#
_symmetry.space_group_name_H-M   'P 1'
#
loop_
_entity.id
_entity.type
_entity.pdbx_description
1 polymer ?
#
loop_
_entity_poly.entity_id
_entity_poly.type
_entity_poly.pdbx_seq_one_letter_code
_entity_poly.pdbx_strand_id
1 'polypeptide(L)'
;MPSDAEGVSVGSADDTSSDDTTSVVRVPAKRRRPDRAEKPKRRLDETETVVKAALLKYLQGKDRRRVRDAIRARVKVFFQRYHIASIALSGLLKRCFDGIGDAKYAQLPGLTNHNFYKQLMLGGAGATKPDPYVRDYYRDYPLLAARSQRHLGDSNIDVAGVIKYEAYLRSHHRLSFEARVKQYVRVFQTANGLMDPHHLWMLYWICGWKPRQDLPAVTRSPLMEQTGAARCRVLGIAVNKQAPVRLQAC
;
A
#
# COMPACT_ATOMS: atom_id res chain seq x y z
N MET A 1 4.14 -52.41 25.54
CA MET A 1 4.68 -52.90 24.26
C MET A 1 5.50 -51.77 23.65
N PRO A 2 6.80 -51.70 23.93
CA PRO A 2 7.71 -50.78 23.25
C PRO A 2 8.07 -51.38 21.88
N SER A 3 8.14 -50.55 20.85
CA SER A 3 8.59 -50.96 19.53
C SER A 3 9.83 -50.15 19.19
N ASP A 4 10.92 -50.90 19.06
CA ASP A 4 12.26 -50.44 18.78
C ASP A 4 12.44 -49.94 17.34
N ALA A 5 13.43 -49.05 17.24
CA ALA A 5 14.30 -48.67 16.13
C ALA A 5 14.13 -49.34 14.76
N GLU A 6 14.26 -48.52 13.69
CA GLU A 6 15.26 -48.77 12.64
C GLU A 6 15.72 -47.43 12.03
N GLY A 7 17.04 -47.29 11.88
CA GLY A 7 17.68 -46.20 11.17
C GLY A 7 17.91 -46.55 9.71
N VAL A 8 17.93 -45.54 8.84
CA VAL A 8 18.48 -45.66 7.48
C VAL A 8 19.41 -44.49 7.22
N SER A 9 20.68 -44.85 7.04
CA SER A 9 21.77 -44.02 6.55
C SER A 9 22.15 -44.54 5.17
N VAL A 10 22.06 -43.71 4.12
CA VAL A 10 22.86 -43.87 2.89
C VAL A 10 23.02 -42.48 2.27
N GLY A 11 24.27 -42.07 2.04
CA GLY A 11 24.63 -40.81 1.38
C GLY A 11 24.65 -40.91 -0.14
N SER A 12 24.89 -39.76 -0.78
CA SER A 12 25.69 -39.67 -2.01
C SER A 12 26.17 -38.23 -2.18
N ALA A 13 27.48 -38.12 -2.28
CA ALA A 13 28.18 -36.93 -2.73
C ALA A 13 28.08 -36.88 -4.26
N ASP A 14 27.80 -35.71 -4.80
CA ASP A 14 28.11 -35.39 -6.19
C ASP A 14 28.72 -33.99 -6.24
N ASP A 15 30.05 -33.98 -6.16
CA ASP A 15 30.92 -32.88 -6.56
C ASP A 15 30.84 -32.74 -8.08
N THR A 16 30.09 -31.76 -8.57
CA THR A 16 30.21 -31.30 -9.97
C THR A 16 30.86 -29.93 -9.97
N SER A 17 32.20 -29.96 -9.92
CA SER A 17 33.07 -28.83 -10.24
C SER A 17 32.95 -28.52 -11.73
N SER A 18 32.27 -27.41 -12.03
CA SER A 18 32.21 -26.82 -13.38
C SER A 18 33.00 -25.52 -13.34
N ASP A 19 34.29 -25.60 -13.67
CA ASP A 19 35.19 -24.46 -13.84
C ASP A 19 34.85 -23.67 -15.11
N ASP A 20 33.74 -22.93 -15.07
CA ASP A 20 33.40 -21.97 -16.12
C ASP A 20 34.17 -20.67 -15.88
N THR A 21 35.39 -20.61 -16.40
CA THR A 21 36.34 -19.50 -16.24
C THR A 21 35.93 -18.32 -17.11
N THR A 22 34.75 -17.76 -16.86
CA THR A 22 34.37 -16.46 -17.39
C THR A 22 35.21 -15.41 -16.68
N SER A 23 36.14 -14.81 -17.42
CA SER A 23 36.92 -13.64 -17.02
C SER A 23 35.98 -12.46 -16.76
N VAL A 24 35.42 -12.41 -15.55
CA VAL A 24 34.61 -11.30 -15.07
C VAL A 24 35.57 -10.14 -14.85
N VAL A 25 35.63 -9.24 -15.83
CA VAL A 25 36.26 -7.93 -15.71
C VAL A 25 35.71 -7.27 -14.44
N ARG A 26 36.50 -7.30 -13.36
CA ARG A 26 36.15 -6.70 -12.07
C ARG A 26 36.13 -5.18 -12.27
N VAL A 27 34.97 -4.66 -12.63
CA VAL A 27 34.73 -3.21 -12.64
C VAL A 27 34.93 -2.73 -11.20
N PRO A 28 35.90 -1.84 -10.94
CA PRO A 28 36.14 -1.35 -9.59
C PRO A 28 34.86 -0.74 -9.05
N ALA A 29 34.40 -1.24 -7.91
CA ALA A 29 33.16 -0.79 -7.27
C ALA A 29 33.21 0.74 -7.15
N LYS A 30 32.30 1.44 -7.86
CA LYS A 30 32.20 2.90 -7.82
C LYS A 30 32.06 3.31 -6.36
N ARG A 31 33.13 3.91 -5.80
CA ARG A 31 33.16 4.45 -4.43
C ARG A 31 31.96 5.39 -4.29
N ARG A 32 30.97 4.99 -3.47
CA ARG A 32 29.83 5.84 -3.14
C ARG A 32 30.37 7.06 -2.41
N ARG A 33 30.15 8.26 -2.96
CA ARG A 33 30.60 9.48 -2.30
C ARG A 33 29.87 9.62 -0.96
N PRO A 34 30.59 9.75 0.17
CA PRO A 34 29.99 9.82 1.50
C PRO A 34 29.13 11.07 1.70
N ASP A 35 29.41 12.15 0.96
CA ASP A 35 28.66 13.42 0.99
C ASP A 35 27.20 13.27 0.55
N ARG A 36 26.88 12.26 -0.27
CA ARG A 36 25.56 12.11 -0.90
C ARG A 36 24.43 11.86 0.10
N ALA A 37 24.72 11.24 1.25
CA ALA A 37 23.74 10.98 2.30
C ALA A 37 23.57 12.17 3.27
N GLU A 38 24.60 13.00 3.45
CA GLU A 38 24.56 14.16 4.34
C GLU A 38 23.99 15.41 3.67
N LYS A 39 24.24 15.60 2.37
CA LYS A 39 23.78 16.78 1.61
C LYS A 39 22.26 17.00 1.68
N PRO A 40 21.40 15.97 1.58
CA PRO A 40 19.96 16.13 1.71
C PRO A 40 19.54 16.56 3.12
N LYS A 41 20.21 16.04 4.16
CA LYS A 41 19.93 16.39 5.56
C LYS A 41 20.25 17.85 5.84
N ARG A 42 21.45 18.31 5.46
CA ARG A 42 21.85 19.73 5.58
C ARG A 42 20.91 20.66 4.84
N ARG A 43 20.53 20.32 3.60
CA ARG A 43 19.56 21.11 2.84
C ARG A 43 18.21 21.17 3.56
N LEU A 44 17.75 20.07 4.15
CA LEU A 44 16.50 20.08 4.90
C LEU A 44 16.57 21.05 6.08
N ASP A 45 17.64 20.96 6.88
CA ASP A 45 17.85 21.81 8.05
C ASP A 45 17.98 23.30 7.65
N GLU A 46 18.75 23.61 6.61
CA GLU A 46 18.93 24.96 6.05
C GLU A 46 17.61 25.51 5.48
N THR A 47 16.86 24.70 4.73
CA THR A 47 15.59 25.16 4.12
C THR A 47 14.53 25.34 5.20
N GLU A 48 14.48 24.45 6.20
CA GLU A 48 13.57 24.56 7.34
C GLU A 48 13.88 25.80 8.18
N THR A 49 15.16 26.10 8.43
CA THR A 49 15.57 27.33 9.14
C THR A 49 15.24 28.59 8.34
N VAL A 50 15.45 28.61 7.02
CA VAL A 50 15.09 29.77 6.17
C VAL A 50 13.58 30.00 6.15
N VAL A 51 12.77 28.95 6.00
CA VAL A 51 11.31 29.04 6.02
C VAL A 51 10.81 29.50 7.37
N LYS A 52 11.35 28.94 8.47
CA LYS A 52 11.01 29.36 9.84
C LYS A 52 11.39 30.81 10.11
N ALA A 53 12.58 31.25 9.73
CA ALA A 53 13.04 32.63 9.90
C ALA A 53 12.20 33.62 9.07
N ALA A 54 11.88 33.28 7.82
CA ALA A 54 11.01 34.07 6.96
C ALA A 54 9.60 34.19 7.56
N LEU A 55 9.00 33.07 7.98
CA LEU A 55 7.71 33.08 8.69
C LEU A 55 7.77 33.87 9.99
N LEU A 56 8.85 33.76 10.77
CA LEU A 56 9.03 34.51 12.02
C LEU A 56 8.98 36.02 11.75
N LYS A 57 9.65 36.48 10.69
CA LYS A 57 9.65 37.89 10.27
C LYS A 57 8.25 38.37 9.89
N TYR A 58 7.47 37.56 9.17
CA TYR A 58 6.06 37.88 8.86
C TYR A 58 5.15 37.82 10.09
N LEU A 59 5.52 37.05 11.12
CA LEU A 59 4.77 36.92 12.37
C LEU A 59 5.11 37.99 13.41
N GLN A 60 6.13 38.83 13.20
CA GLN A 60 6.50 39.92 14.12
C GLN A 60 5.71 41.23 13.90
N GLY A 61 4.99 41.37 12.78
CA GLY A 61 4.23 42.58 12.43
C GLY A 61 2.76 42.60 12.87
N LYS A 62 2.07 43.73 12.60
CA LYS A 62 0.62 43.90 12.80
C LYS A 62 -0.22 42.83 12.06
N ASP A 63 0.34 42.21 11.01
CA ASP A 63 -0.31 41.16 10.23
C ASP A 63 -0.24 39.75 10.85
N ARG A 64 0.38 39.56 12.02
CA ARG A 64 0.46 38.26 12.70
C ARG A 64 -0.90 37.57 12.86
N ARG A 65 -1.95 38.35 13.16
CA ARG A 65 -3.32 37.82 13.28
C ARG A 65 -3.82 37.29 11.93
N ARG A 66 -3.66 38.07 10.86
CA ARG A 66 -4.07 37.69 9.50
C ARG A 66 -3.37 36.41 9.03
N VAL A 67 -2.05 36.32 9.22
CA VAL A 67 -1.27 35.12 8.85
C VAL A 67 -1.76 33.90 9.65
N ARG A 68 -1.97 34.05 10.96
CA ARG A 68 -2.48 32.97 11.81
C ARG A 68 -3.87 32.51 11.39
N ASP A 69 -4.77 33.44 11.10
CA ASP A 69 -6.14 33.12 10.69
C ASP A 69 -6.16 32.47 9.31
N ALA A 70 -5.30 32.89 8.39
CA ALA A 70 -5.11 32.23 7.10
C ALA A 70 -4.60 30.79 7.25
N ILE A 71 -3.59 30.56 8.10
CA ILE A 71 -3.10 29.19 8.39
C ILE A 71 -4.22 28.36 9.01
N ARG A 72 -4.94 28.90 10.01
CA ARG A 72 -6.05 28.19 10.66
C ARG A 72 -7.15 27.84 9.67
N ALA A 73 -7.51 28.76 8.76
CA ALA A 73 -8.48 28.52 7.72
C ALA A 73 -8.02 27.40 6.77
N ARG A 74 -6.76 27.43 6.30
CA ARG A 74 -6.20 26.38 5.45
C ARG A 74 -6.18 25.02 6.14
N VAL A 75 -5.76 24.97 7.41
CA VAL A 75 -5.77 23.75 8.22
C VAL A 75 -7.20 23.22 8.39
N LYS A 76 -8.17 24.10 8.66
CA LYS A 76 -9.59 23.72 8.78
C LYS A 76 -10.13 23.13 7.48
N VAL A 77 -9.88 23.76 6.34
CA VAL A 77 -10.28 23.26 5.01
C VAL A 77 -9.62 21.91 4.73
N PHE A 78 -8.33 21.77 5.04
CA PHE A 78 -7.62 20.50 4.91
C PHE A 78 -8.27 19.38 5.74
N PHE A 79 -8.57 19.63 7.02
CA PHE A 79 -9.25 18.66 7.88
C PHE A 79 -10.65 18.29 7.38
N GLN A 80 -11.39 19.24 6.80
CA GLN A 80 -12.68 18.95 6.18
C GLN A 80 -12.53 17.99 4.99
N ARG A 81 -11.57 18.23 4.09
CA ARG A 81 -11.27 17.33 2.96
C ARG A 81 -10.84 15.94 3.42
N TYR A 82 -10.02 15.88 4.46
CA TYR A 82 -9.61 14.61 5.08
C TYR A 82 -10.83 13.84 5.61
N HIS A 83 -11.74 14.53 6.30
CA HIS A 83 -12.96 13.92 6.81
C HIS A 83 -13.87 13.42 5.68
N ILE A 84 -14.04 14.22 4.62
CA ILE A 84 -14.79 13.84 3.42
C ILE A 84 -14.18 12.59 2.76
N ALA A 85 -12.85 12.54 2.61
CA ALA A 85 -12.18 11.36 2.06
C ALA A 85 -12.45 10.10 2.89
N SER A 86 -12.48 10.21 4.23
CA SER A 86 -12.81 9.11 5.12
C SER A 86 -14.24 8.60 4.94
N ILE A 87 -15.20 9.52 4.82
CA ILE A 87 -16.60 9.18 4.52
C ILE A 87 -16.70 8.51 3.15
N ALA A 88 -16.09 9.11 2.13
CA ALA A 88 -16.15 8.62 0.76
C ALA A 88 -15.48 7.26 0.60
N LEU A 89 -14.33 7.03 1.24
CA LEU A 89 -13.66 5.73 1.27
C LEU A 89 -14.54 4.66 1.92
N SER A 90 -15.14 4.97 3.07
CA SER A 90 -16.05 4.04 3.77
C SER A 90 -17.28 3.70 2.91
N GLY A 91 -17.87 4.70 2.25
CA GLY A 91 -19.00 4.51 1.35
C GLY A 91 -18.65 3.71 0.09
N LEU A 92 -17.50 3.97 -0.51
CA LEU A 92 -16.98 3.20 -1.65
C LEU A 92 -16.75 1.74 -1.30
N LEU A 93 -16.08 1.47 -0.18
CA LEU A 93 -15.85 0.12 0.29
C LEU A 93 -17.18 -0.60 0.53
N LYS A 94 -18.17 0.06 1.15
CA LYS A 94 -19.50 -0.52 1.32
C LYS A 94 -20.12 -0.93 -0.03
N ARG A 95 -20.07 -0.06 -1.04
CA ARG A 95 -20.58 -0.38 -2.39
C ARG A 95 -19.84 -1.54 -3.04
N CYS A 96 -18.54 -1.66 -2.82
CA CYS A 96 -17.73 -2.76 -3.37
C CYS A 96 -18.09 -4.11 -2.77
N PHE A 97 -18.70 -4.17 -1.59
CA PHE A 97 -19.12 -5.42 -0.94
C PHE A 97 -20.63 -5.65 -0.97
N ASP A 98 -21.42 -4.68 -1.44
CA ASP A 98 -22.87 -4.77 -1.43
C ASP A 98 -23.35 -5.84 -2.42
N GLY A 99 -24.19 -6.77 -1.96
CA GLY A 99 -24.71 -7.88 -2.77
C GLY A 99 -23.68 -8.96 -3.15
N ILE A 100 -22.43 -8.87 -2.69
CA ILE A 100 -21.40 -9.88 -3.01
C ILE A 100 -21.42 -10.99 -1.96
N GLY A 101 -21.81 -12.20 -2.38
CA GLY A 101 -21.85 -13.38 -1.51
C GLY A 101 -20.48 -13.84 -1.01
N ASP A 102 -19.42 -13.55 -1.76
CA ASP A 102 -18.04 -13.85 -1.37
C ASP A 102 -17.11 -12.69 -1.74
N ALA A 103 -16.58 -12.04 -0.71
CA ALA A 103 -15.88 -10.79 -0.86
C ALA A 103 -14.51 -10.91 -1.57
N LYS A 104 -14.00 -12.13 -1.85
CA LYS A 104 -12.83 -12.30 -2.74
C LYS A 104 -13.09 -11.83 -4.17
N TYR A 105 -14.37 -11.81 -4.58
CA TYR A 105 -14.79 -11.36 -5.90
C TYR A 105 -15.13 -9.86 -5.94
N ALA A 106 -15.03 -9.17 -4.79
CA ALA A 106 -15.21 -7.74 -4.74
C ALA A 106 -14.14 -7.03 -5.57
N GLN A 107 -14.58 -6.20 -6.52
CA GLN A 107 -13.68 -5.33 -7.27
C GLN A 107 -13.38 -4.11 -6.41
N LEU A 108 -12.14 -4.02 -5.95
CA LEU A 108 -11.67 -2.91 -5.13
C LEU A 108 -11.03 -1.82 -6.00
N PRO A 109 -11.17 -0.55 -5.62
CA PRO A 109 -10.42 0.52 -6.25
C PRO A 109 -8.91 0.36 -5.97
N GLY A 110 -8.08 1.17 -6.62
CA GLY A 110 -6.63 1.18 -6.42
C GLY A 110 -6.21 1.69 -5.04
N LEU A 111 -6.48 0.94 -3.96
CA LEU A 111 -6.19 1.30 -2.56
C LEU A 111 -4.69 1.47 -2.26
N THR A 112 -3.81 1.06 -3.17
CA THR A 112 -2.36 1.28 -3.08
C THR A 112 -1.90 2.54 -3.82
N ASN A 113 -2.80 3.17 -4.59
CA ASN A 113 -2.48 4.31 -5.44
C ASN A 113 -2.67 5.62 -4.68
N HIS A 114 -1.59 6.38 -4.49
CA HIS A 114 -1.65 7.74 -3.91
C HIS A 114 -2.63 8.65 -4.64
N ASN A 115 -2.75 8.52 -5.96
CA ASN A 115 -3.65 9.35 -6.75
C ASN A 115 -5.12 9.06 -6.42
N PHE A 116 -5.46 7.82 -6.03
CA PHE A 116 -6.80 7.46 -5.59
C PHE A 116 -7.18 8.23 -4.31
N TYR A 117 -6.31 8.22 -3.29
CA TYR A 117 -6.53 8.98 -2.05
C TYR A 117 -6.56 10.49 -2.26
N LYS A 118 -5.72 11.00 -3.17
CA LYS A 118 -5.76 12.42 -3.55
C LYS A 118 -7.10 12.80 -4.15
N GLN A 119 -7.63 11.98 -5.06
CA GLN A 119 -8.94 12.22 -5.66
C GLN A 119 -10.08 12.00 -4.66
N LEU A 120 -9.93 11.10 -3.70
CA LEU A 120 -10.87 10.99 -2.57
C LEU A 120 -10.94 12.28 -1.75
N MET A 121 -9.81 12.94 -1.50
CA MET A 121 -9.77 14.20 -0.73
C MET A 121 -10.23 15.42 -1.53
N LEU A 122 -9.91 15.49 -2.81
CA LEU A 122 -10.13 16.67 -3.66
C LEU A 122 -11.32 16.54 -4.62
N GLY A 123 -11.94 15.36 -4.66
CA GLY A 123 -12.83 14.98 -5.75
C GLY A 123 -12.06 14.62 -7.03
N GLY A 124 -12.81 14.15 -8.03
CA GLY A 124 -12.28 13.89 -9.38
C GLY A 124 -12.11 15.14 -10.24
N ALA A 125 -12.64 16.28 -9.81
CA ALA A 125 -12.60 17.54 -10.56
C ALA A 125 -11.16 18.08 -10.65
N GLY A 126 -10.64 18.21 -11.88
CA GLY A 126 -9.27 18.67 -12.13
C GLY A 126 -8.19 17.58 -12.09
N ALA A 127 -8.56 16.31 -11.94
CA ALA A 127 -7.63 15.21 -12.18
C ALA A 127 -7.48 14.97 -13.70
N THR A 128 -6.24 14.81 -14.18
CA THR A 128 -5.98 14.49 -15.59
C THR A 128 -6.63 13.16 -16.01
N LYS A 129 -6.67 12.20 -15.08
CA LYS A 129 -7.35 10.92 -15.24
C LYS A 129 -8.13 10.63 -13.96
N PRO A 130 -9.42 10.99 -13.90
CA PRO A 130 -10.27 10.67 -12.77
C PRO A 130 -10.36 9.15 -12.59
N ASP A 131 -10.18 8.68 -11.36
CA ASP A 131 -10.41 7.29 -10.99
C ASP A 131 -11.92 6.99 -11.15
N PRO A 132 -12.32 5.95 -11.88
CA PRO A 132 -13.72 5.65 -12.14
C PRO A 132 -14.56 5.53 -10.87
N TYR A 133 -14.05 4.85 -9.84
CA TYR A 133 -14.77 4.66 -8.58
C TYR A 133 -15.02 6.00 -7.88
N VAL A 134 -13.99 6.84 -7.80
CA VAL A 134 -14.09 8.16 -7.17
C VAL A 134 -15.05 9.05 -7.95
N ARG A 135 -14.94 9.08 -9.28
CA ARG A 135 -15.81 9.87 -10.15
C ARG A 135 -17.28 9.47 -9.98
N ASP A 136 -17.56 8.17 -10.05
CA ASP A 136 -18.93 7.66 -9.99
C ASP A 136 -19.54 7.87 -8.59
N TYR A 137 -18.75 7.69 -7.53
CA TYR A 137 -19.18 8.00 -6.17
C TYR A 137 -19.54 9.47 -5.98
N TYR A 138 -18.67 10.40 -6.41
CA TYR A 138 -18.95 11.83 -6.25
C TYR A 138 -20.07 12.34 -7.17
N ARG A 139 -20.35 11.65 -8.29
CA ARG A 139 -21.53 11.90 -9.11
C ARG A 139 -22.82 11.65 -8.32
N ASP A 140 -22.85 10.58 -7.52
CA ASP A 140 -24.02 10.23 -6.70
C ASP A 140 -24.12 11.07 -5.41
N TYR A 141 -23.00 11.63 -4.95
CA TYR A 141 -22.93 12.47 -3.74
C TYR A 141 -22.38 13.88 -4.04
N PRO A 142 -23.11 14.71 -4.81
CA PRO A 142 -22.62 16.01 -5.26
C PRO A 142 -22.33 16.98 -4.10
N LEU A 143 -23.03 16.85 -2.97
CA LEU A 143 -22.79 17.67 -1.77
C LEU A 143 -21.40 17.42 -1.16
N LEU A 144 -20.87 16.20 -1.26
CA LEU A 144 -19.50 15.90 -0.83
C LEU A 144 -18.49 16.48 -1.82
N ALA A 145 -18.79 16.43 -3.13
CA ALA A 145 -17.93 16.99 -4.18
C ALA A 145 -17.78 18.51 -4.07
N ALA A 146 -18.87 19.22 -3.77
CA ALA A 146 -18.82 20.68 -3.61
C ALA A 146 -17.89 21.12 -2.48
N ARG A 147 -17.77 20.30 -1.42
CA ARG A 147 -16.94 20.60 -0.23
C ARG A 147 -15.48 20.17 -0.39
N SER A 148 -15.13 19.44 -1.44
CA SER A 148 -13.75 18.99 -1.70
C SER A 148 -12.97 19.91 -2.64
N GLN A 149 -13.54 21.06 -3.06
CA GLN A 149 -12.87 21.99 -3.97
C GLN A 149 -11.47 22.38 -3.52
N ARG A 150 -10.54 22.34 -4.47
CA ARG A 150 -9.12 22.62 -4.28
C ARG A 150 -8.83 24.12 -4.23
N HIS A 151 -7.94 24.53 -3.32
CA HIS A 151 -7.41 25.89 -3.33
C HIS A 151 -6.20 25.96 -4.26
N LEU A 152 -6.15 26.99 -5.10
CA LEU A 152 -5.02 27.22 -6.00
C LEU A 152 -3.75 27.48 -5.16
N GLY A 153 -2.73 26.64 -5.33
CA GLY A 153 -1.46 26.73 -4.60
C GLY A 153 -1.27 25.70 -3.47
N ASP A 154 -2.30 24.96 -3.07
CA ASP A 154 -2.20 24.00 -1.94
C ASP A 154 -1.66 22.62 -2.35
N SER A 155 -1.08 22.47 -3.55
CA SER A 155 -0.60 21.18 -4.07
C SER A 155 0.29 20.42 -3.10
N ASN A 156 1.20 21.12 -2.43
CA ASN A 156 2.13 20.49 -1.49
C ASN A 156 1.44 20.05 -0.20
N ILE A 157 0.49 20.83 0.29
CA ILE A 157 -0.31 20.49 1.48
C ILE A 157 -1.16 19.25 1.18
N ASP A 158 -1.79 19.21 0.01
CA ASP A 158 -2.60 18.07 -0.40
C ASP A 158 -1.75 16.80 -0.54
N VAL A 159 -0.57 16.88 -1.17
CA VAL A 159 0.35 15.73 -1.32
C VAL A 159 0.83 15.22 0.04
N ALA A 160 1.33 16.12 0.90
CA ALA A 160 1.76 15.75 2.25
C ALA A 160 0.61 15.17 3.08
N GLY A 161 -0.58 15.74 2.91
CA GLY A 161 -1.81 15.28 3.54
C GLY A 161 -2.23 13.88 3.11
N VAL A 162 -2.15 13.58 1.81
CA VAL A 162 -2.43 12.24 1.27
C VAL A 162 -1.45 11.21 1.81
N ILE A 163 -0.15 11.51 1.82
CA ILE A 163 0.87 10.63 2.41
C ILE A 163 0.53 10.32 3.87
N LYS A 164 0.18 11.35 4.65
CA LYS A 164 -0.20 11.20 6.05
C LYS A 164 -1.51 10.43 6.21
N TYR A 165 -2.48 10.66 5.34
CA TYR A 165 -3.76 9.95 5.35
C TYR A 165 -3.57 8.46 5.04
N GLU A 166 -2.78 8.12 4.03
CA GLU A 166 -2.43 6.74 3.70
C GLU A 166 -1.72 6.05 4.87
N ALA A 167 -0.75 6.73 5.49
CA ALA A 167 -0.05 6.21 6.68
C ALA A 167 -1.03 6.01 7.85
N TYR A 168 -1.95 6.95 8.07
CA TYR A 168 -2.99 6.83 9.09
C TYR A 168 -3.92 5.66 8.79
N LEU A 169 -4.41 5.50 7.56
CA LEU A 169 -5.25 4.38 7.16
C LEU A 169 -4.54 3.06 7.40
N ARG A 170 -3.27 2.92 6.99
CA ARG A 170 -2.50 1.70 7.25
C ARG A 170 -2.37 1.41 8.73
N SER A 171 -2.04 2.41 9.55
CA SER A 171 -1.88 2.23 11.00
C SER A 171 -3.22 1.97 11.71
N HIS A 172 -4.25 2.76 11.38
CA HIS A 172 -5.59 2.66 11.96
C HIS A 172 -6.25 1.35 11.56
N HIS A 173 -6.25 1.02 10.26
CA HIS A 173 -6.71 -0.29 9.83
C HIS A 173 -5.89 -1.38 10.50
N ARG A 174 -4.56 -1.30 10.62
CA ARG A 174 -3.79 -2.35 11.31
C ARG A 174 -4.28 -2.61 12.73
N LEU A 175 -4.47 -1.56 13.52
CA LEU A 175 -4.89 -1.67 14.91
C LEU A 175 -6.37 -2.06 15.05
N SER A 176 -7.25 -1.39 14.30
CA SER A 176 -8.69 -1.66 14.34
C SER A 176 -9.06 -2.96 13.64
N PHE A 177 -8.30 -3.39 12.64
CA PHE A 177 -8.47 -4.67 11.97
C PHE A 177 -8.05 -5.81 12.88
N GLU A 178 -6.91 -5.71 13.57
CA GLU A 178 -6.53 -6.73 14.54
C GLU A 178 -7.59 -6.86 15.64
N ALA A 179 -8.11 -5.74 16.15
CA ALA A 179 -9.19 -5.74 17.12
C ALA A 179 -10.50 -6.32 16.55
N ARG A 180 -10.91 -5.91 15.35
CA ARG A 180 -12.13 -6.40 14.68
C ARG A 180 -12.00 -7.87 14.30
N VAL A 181 -10.87 -8.32 13.79
CA VAL A 181 -10.59 -9.74 13.53
C VAL A 181 -10.62 -10.52 14.82
N LYS A 182 -9.99 -10.07 15.91
CA LYS A 182 -10.10 -10.76 17.20
C LYS A 182 -11.55 -10.85 17.67
N GLN A 183 -12.33 -9.78 17.48
CA GLN A 183 -13.75 -9.76 17.81
C GLN A 183 -14.56 -10.71 16.93
N TYR A 184 -14.37 -10.69 15.61
CA TYR A 184 -15.03 -11.56 14.66
C TYR A 184 -14.60 -13.01 14.84
N VAL A 185 -13.31 -13.30 15.02
CA VAL A 185 -12.78 -14.64 15.32
C VAL A 185 -13.42 -15.18 16.59
N ARG A 186 -13.57 -14.38 17.65
CA ARG A 186 -14.33 -14.84 18.83
C ARG A 186 -15.78 -15.16 18.46
N VAL A 187 -16.49 -14.25 17.77
CA VAL A 187 -17.88 -14.46 17.35
C VAL A 187 -18.04 -15.70 16.45
N PHE A 188 -17.14 -15.91 15.48
CA PHE A 188 -17.14 -17.03 14.54
C PHE A 188 -16.65 -18.34 15.15
N GLN A 189 -15.70 -18.30 16.09
CA GLN A 189 -15.34 -19.46 16.92
C GLN A 189 -16.53 -19.93 17.76
N THR A 190 -17.41 -19.01 18.17
CA THR A 190 -18.63 -19.34 18.91
C THR A 190 -19.77 -19.80 18.00
N ALA A 191 -19.75 -19.44 16.71
CA ALA A 191 -20.86 -19.66 15.75
C ALA A 191 -20.70 -20.88 14.82
N ASN A 192 -19.79 -21.82 15.13
CA ASN A 192 -19.48 -23.03 14.37
C ASN A 192 -18.73 -22.81 13.04
N GLY A 193 -17.42 -23.10 13.05
CA GLY A 193 -16.69 -23.70 11.92
C GLY A 193 -16.22 -22.79 10.77
N LEU A 194 -16.68 -21.54 10.64
CA LEU A 194 -16.25 -20.66 9.55
C LEU A 194 -14.92 -19.92 9.84
N MET A 195 -13.89 -20.67 10.22
CA MET A 195 -12.50 -20.23 10.09
C MET A 195 -12.07 -20.48 8.65
N ASP A 196 -12.71 -19.85 7.66
CA ASP A 196 -12.22 -19.96 6.29
C ASP A 196 -11.02 -19.01 6.15
N PRO A 197 -9.78 -19.52 5.99
CA PRO A 197 -8.59 -18.69 5.84
C PRO A 197 -8.71 -17.63 4.73
N HIS A 198 -9.62 -17.85 3.78
CA HIS A 198 -9.96 -16.90 2.73
C HIS A 198 -10.45 -15.54 3.26
N HIS A 199 -11.24 -15.50 4.34
CA HIS A 199 -11.74 -14.23 4.90
C HIS A 199 -10.60 -13.38 5.49
N LEU A 200 -9.68 -14.01 6.22
CA LEU A 200 -8.50 -13.33 6.76
C LEU A 200 -7.62 -12.79 5.62
N TRP A 201 -7.38 -13.62 4.60
CA TRP A 201 -6.52 -13.29 3.47
C TRP A 201 -7.04 -12.12 2.64
N MET A 202 -8.35 -12.06 2.43
CA MET A 202 -9.03 -10.99 1.71
C MET A 202 -8.89 -9.63 2.40
N LEU A 203 -8.92 -9.62 3.73
CA LEU A 203 -8.73 -8.41 4.51
C LEU A 203 -7.27 -7.94 4.52
N TYR A 204 -6.30 -8.87 4.55
CA TYR A 204 -4.90 -8.54 4.27
C TYR A 204 -4.75 -7.91 2.88
N TRP A 205 -5.50 -8.41 1.89
CA TRP A 205 -5.48 -7.91 0.52
C TRP A 205 -6.07 -6.49 0.38
N ILE A 206 -7.23 -6.21 0.99
CA ILE A 206 -7.84 -4.86 1.06
C ILE A 206 -6.87 -3.85 1.67
N CYS A 207 -6.14 -4.25 2.71
CA CYS A 207 -5.18 -3.38 3.38
C CYS A 207 -3.80 -3.31 2.68
N GLY A 208 -3.60 -4.04 1.58
CA GLY A 208 -2.33 -4.11 0.85
C GLY A 208 -1.19 -4.74 1.68
N TRP A 209 -1.52 -5.58 2.65
CA TRP A 209 -0.56 -6.22 3.54
C TRP A 209 -0.15 -7.59 3.02
N LYS A 210 1.11 -7.95 3.24
CA LYS A 210 1.56 -9.32 3.05
C LYS A 210 1.04 -10.16 4.21
N PRO A 211 0.41 -11.34 3.95
CA PRO A 211 0.10 -12.30 5.00
C PRO A 211 1.39 -12.60 5.80
N ARG A 212 1.28 -12.77 7.12
CA ARG A 212 2.44 -13.27 7.87
C ARG A 212 2.76 -14.69 7.42
N GLN A 213 4.05 -15.02 7.39
CA GLN A 213 4.55 -16.33 6.95
C GLN A 213 4.26 -17.46 7.94
N ASP A 214 3.88 -17.13 9.17
CA ASP A 214 3.54 -18.06 10.27
C ASP A 214 2.07 -18.52 10.24
N LEU A 215 1.21 -17.93 9.39
CA LEU A 215 -0.12 -18.47 9.15
C LEU A 215 0.03 -19.84 8.48
N PRO A 216 -0.68 -20.88 8.97
CA PRO A 216 -0.62 -22.21 8.35
C PRO A 216 -0.84 -22.01 6.87
N ALA A 217 0.10 -22.52 6.06
CA ALA A 217 0.07 -22.34 4.62
C ALA A 217 -1.33 -22.74 4.16
N VAL A 218 -2.17 -21.75 3.84
CA VAL A 218 -3.42 -21.99 3.14
C VAL A 218 -2.92 -22.65 1.87
N THR A 219 -3.07 -23.97 1.80
CA THR A 219 -2.57 -24.81 0.73
C THR A 219 -2.97 -24.07 -0.53
N ARG A 220 -1.99 -23.49 -1.24
CA ARG A 220 -2.27 -22.53 -2.32
C ARG A 220 -3.23 -23.24 -3.25
N SER A 221 -4.50 -22.86 -3.19
CA SER A 221 -5.50 -23.55 -3.99
C SER A 221 -5.02 -23.42 -5.45
N PRO A 222 -4.95 -24.51 -6.23
CA PRO A 222 -4.47 -24.47 -7.61
C PRO A 222 -5.15 -23.38 -8.46
N LEU A 223 -6.37 -23.01 -8.07
CA LEU A 223 -7.15 -21.91 -8.64
C LEU A 223 -6.48 -20.52 -8.50
N MET A 224 -5.77 -20.27 -7.40
CA MET A 224 -5.07 -19.00 -7.12
C MET A 224 -3.76 -18.86 -7.90
N GLU A 225 -3.02 -19.95 -8.14
CA GLU A 225 -1.85 -19.92 -9.03
C GLU A 225 -2.25 -19.68 -10.49
N GLN A 226 -3.41 -20.19 -10.91
CA GLN A 226 -3.97 -19.89 -12.23
C GLN A 226 -4.41 -18.43 -12.38
N THR A 227 -4.99 -17.81 -11.35
CA THR A 227 -5.35 -16.37 -11.41
C THR A 227 -4.12 -15.46 -11.37
N GLY A 228 -3.06 -15.84 -10.65
CA GLY A 228 -1.78 -15.13 -10.68
C GLY A 228 -1.08 -15.21 -12.04
N ALA A 229 -1.04 -16.40 -12.64
CA ALA A 229 -0.42 -16.62 -13.95
C ALA A 229 -1.20 -15.98 -15.11
N ALA A 230 -2.53 -15.96 -15.05
CA ALA A 230 -3.38 -15.25 -16.02
C ALA A 230 -3.16 -13.73 -15.97
N ARG A 231 -2.89 -13.17 -14.78
CA ARG A 231 -2.67 -11.72 -14.60
C ARG A 231 -1.30 -11.25 -15.10
N CYS A 232 -0.26 -12.08 -15.06
CA CYS A 232 1.04 -11.76 -15.67
C CYS A 232 0.95 -11.67 -17.21
N ARG A 233 0.07 -12.45 -17.86
CA ARG A 233 -0.17 -12.37 -19.31
C ARG A 233 -0.93 -11.10 -19.73
N VAL A 234 -1.91 -10.66 -18.93
CA VAL A 234 -2.70 -9.45 -19.23
C VAL A 234 -1.90 -8.16 -19.00
N LEU A 235 -0.89 -8.18 -18.12
CA LEU A 235 -0.04 -7.03 -17.80
C LEU A 235 1.26 -6.95 -18.64
N GLY A 236 1.48 -7.88 -19.58
CA GLY A 236 2.67 -7.87 -20.45
C GLY A 236 4.00 -8.09 -19.71
N ILE A 237 3.97 -8.63 -18.49
CA ILE A 237 5.19 -8.92 -17.71
C ILE A 237 5.69 -10.31 -18.15
N ALA A 238 6.77 -10.32 -18.94
CA ALA A 238 7.41 -11.56 -19.36
C ALA A 238 7.96 -12.32 -18.14
N VAL A 239 7.37 -13.49 -17.85
CA VAL A 239 7.96 -14.45 -16.93
C VAL A 239 9.12 -15.10 -17.67
N ASN A 240 10.35 -14.76 -17.30
CA ASN A 240 11.55 -15.36 -17.86
C ASN A 240 11.60 -16.84 -17.44
N LYS A 241 11.10 -17.73 -18.30
CA LYS A 241 11.23 -19.18 -18.16
C LYS A 241 12.50 -19.59 -18.90
N GLN A 242 13.62 -19.68 -18.19
CA GLN A 242 14.73 -20.50 -18.67
C GLN A 242 14.24 -21.95 -18.72
N ALA A 243 14.21 -22.53 -19.92
CA ALA A 243 13.91 -23.93 -20.13
C ALA A 243 15.12 -24.79 -19.73
N PRO A 244 14.92 -25.99 -19.19
CA PRO A 244 16.02 -26.90 -18.88
C PRO A 244 16.65 -27.41 -20.19
N VAL A 245 17.97 -27.31 -20.27
CA VAL A 245 18.79 -27.87 -21.35
C VAL A 245 18.67 -29.40 -21.29
N ARG A 246 18.17 -30.01 -22.37
CA ARG A 246 18.19 -31.47 -22.56
C ARG A 246 19.61 -31.88 -22.95
N LEU A 247 20.31 -32.58 -22.06
CA LEU A 247 21.48 -33.37 -22.43
C LEU A 247 21.00 -34.63 -23.17
N GLN A 248 21.34 -34.74 -24.45
CA GLN A 248 21.28 -36.00 -25.18
C GLN A 248 22.59 -36.75 -24.93
N ALA A 249 22.47 -37.97 -24.39
CA ALA A 249 23.58 -38.91 -24.32
C ALA A 249 23.85 -39.52 -25.71
N CYS A 250 25.12 -39.56 -26.09
CA CYS A 250 25.69 -40.47 -27.09
C CYS A 250 26.81 -41.23 -26.38
#